data_AF-A0AAY5ECJ3-F1
#
_entry.id   AF-A0AAY5ECJ3-F1
#
_cell.length_a   1.000
_cell.length_b   1.000
_cell.length_c   1.000
_cell.angle_alpha   90.00
_cell.angle_beta   90.00
_cell.angle_gamma   90.00
#
_symmetry.space_group_name_H-M   'P 1'
#
loop_
_entity.id
_entity.type
_entity.pdbx_description
1 polymer ?
#
loop_
_entity_poly.entity_id
_entity_poly.type
_entity_poly.pdbx_seq_one_letter_code
_entity_poly.pdbx_strand_id
1 'polypeptide(L)'
;ALCLGLLYVLLLATITVLWVKLRERDQLQTSYSNLTFSTSGWRCFSSSMYYISTGEKSWSESRQDCRERGADLVTINSKEEQVREVTERKNSSAKLLGTWKWVDGTALTTNGEPNSRAGDEDCVMLNDGKWADYPCSSYFIWICEDFSKVIWASLEVQ
;
A
#
# COMPACT_ATOMS: atom_id res chain seq x y z
N ALA A 1 8.93 52.91 -20.78
CA ALA A 1 8.91 51.57 -21.40
C ALA A 1 9.95 50.62 -20.78
N LEU A 2 11.24 50.97 -20.74
CA LEU A 2 12.32 50.11 -20.22
C LEU A 2 12.16 49.68 -18.75
N CYS A 3 11.54 50.52 -17.91
CA CYS A 3 11.35 50.22 -16.49
C CYS A 3 10.33 49.10 -16.23
N LEU A 4 9.24 49.04 -17.01
CA LEU A 4 8.22 47.99 -16.90
C LEU A 4 8.74 46.64 -17.40
N GLY A 5 9.55 46.64 -18.47
CA GLY A 5 10.18 45.42 -18.99
C GLY A 5 11.17 44.80 -18.01
N LEU A 6 12.01 45.61 -17.36
CA LEU A 6 12.95 45.14 -16.34
C LEU A 6 12.21 44.55 -15.13
N LEU A 7 11.16 45.23 -14.65
CA LEU A 7 10.34 44.75 -13.53
C LEU A 7 9.67 43.41 -13.84
N TYR A 8 9.15 43.22 -15.05
CA TYR A 8 8.57 41.95 -15.47
C TYR A 8 9.60 40.81 -15.50
N VAL A 9 10.80 41.05 -16.03
CA VAL A 9 11.88 40.06 -16.05
C VAL A 9 12.31 39.67 -14.63
N LEU A 10 12.44 40.64 -13.73
CA LEU A 10 12.77 40.38 -12.32
C LEU A 10 11.67 39.57 -11.62
N LEU A 11 10.40 39.91 -11.85
CA LEU A 11 9.27 39.15 -11.31
C LEU A 11 9.27 37.70 -11.80
N LEU A 12 9.42 37.48 -13.11
CA LEU A 12 9.51 36.12 -13.66
C LEU A 12 10.68 35.33 -13.06
N ALA A 13 11.85 35.95 -12.90
CA ALA A 13 13.01 35.31 -12.28
C ALA A 13 12.74 34.92 -10.82
N THR A 14 12.06 35.78 -10.04
CA THR A 14 11.70 35.44 -8.65
C THR A 14 10.69 34.30 -8.59
N ILE A 15 9.70 34.29 -9.47
CA ILE A 15 8.69 33.24 -9.56
C ILE A 15 9.35 31.91 -9.92
N THR A 16 10.21 31.86 -10.95
CA THR A 16 10.88 30.61 -11.34
C THR A 16 11.79 30.08 -10.24
N VAL A 17 12.56 30.94 -9.56
CA VAL A 17 13.39 30.54 -8.41
C VAL A 17 12.53 30.01 -7.25
N LEU A 18 11.40 30.65 -6.96
CA LEU A 18 10.47 30.20 -5.92
C LEU A 18 9.87 28.83 -6.27
N TRP A 19 9.46 28.63 -7.53
CA TRP A 19 8.94 27.35 -8.02
C TRP A 19 9.97 26.21 -7.91
N VAL A 20 11.23 26.47 -8.27
CA VAL A 20 12.31 25.48 -8.13
C VAL A 20 12.52 25.12 -6.66
N LYS A 21 12.59 26.12 -5.76
CA LYS A 21 12.73 25.87 -4.32
C LYS A 21 11.56 25.10 -3.72
N LEU A 22 10.34 25.40 -4.15
CA LEU A 22 9.15 24.65 -3.72
C LEU A 22 9.24 23.19 -4.17
N ARG A 23 9.61 22.94 -5.43
CA ARG A 23 9.79 21.58 -5.95
C ARG A 23 10.87 20.79 -5.20
N GLU A 24 12.02 21.41 -4.92
CA GLU A 24 13.09 20.78 -4.15
C GLU A 24 12.63 20.39 -2.74
N ARG A 25 11.88 21.26 -2.07
CA ARG A 25 11.30 20.97 -0.75
C ARG A 25 10.36 19.78 -0.81
N ASP A 26 9.48 19.73 -1.81
CA ASP A 26 8.50 18.64 -1.96
C ASP A 26 9.19 17.29 -2.25
N GLN A 27 10.27 17.30 -3.05
CA GLN A 27 11.10 16.12 -3.29
C GLN A 27 11.81 15.65 -2.02
N LEU A 28 12.39 16.57 -1.25
CA LEU A 28 13.07 16.25 0.01
C LEU A 28 12.08 15.70 1.06
N GLN A 29 10.89 16.28 1.15
CA GLN A 29 9.84 15.81 2.07
C GLN A 29 9.32 14.42 1.69
N THR A 30 9.20 14.14 0.38
CA THR A 30 8.86 12.80 -0.12
C THR A 30 9.96 11.79 0.19
N SER A 31 11.23 12.16 -0.01
CA SER A 31 12.37 11.29 0.29
C SER A 31 12.49 11.00 1.79
N TYR A 32 12.35 12.03 2.63
CA TYR A 32 12.38 11.89 4.09
C TYR A 32 11.24 11.01 4.60
N SER A 33 10.01 11.24 4.15
CA SER A 33 8.85 10.40 4.54
C SER A 33 9.01 8.94 4.10
N ASN A 34 9.50 8.69 2.88
CA ASN A 34 9.83 7.33 2.42
C ASN A 34 10.87 6.65 3.31
N LEU A 35 11.90 7.40 3.72
CA LEU A 35 12.95 6.88 4.60
C LEU A 35 12.40 6.55 5.99
N THR A 36 11.63 7.45 6.61
CA THR A 36 11.01 7.23 7.92
C THR A 36 10.10 6.01 7.92
N PHE A 37 9.34 5.81 6.84
CA PHE A 37 8.47 4.65 6.68
C PHE A 37 9.28 3.34 6.53
N SER A 38 10.33 3.37 5.71
CA SER A 38 11.28 2.25 5.54
C SER A 38 11.92 1.82 6.87
N THR A 39 12.34 2.79 7.69
CA THR A 39 12.89 2.51 9.02
C THR A 39 11.88 1.96 10.03
N SER A 40 10.58 2.11 9.75
CA SER A 40 9.48 1.61 10.59
C SER A 40 8.98 0.22 10.18
N GLY A 41 9.72 -0.47 9.29
CA GLY A 41 9.38 -1.81 8.81
C GLY A 41 8.37 -1.84 7.66
N TRP A 42 8.00 -0.68 7.13
CA TRP A 42 7.12 -0.58 5.96
C TRP A 42 7.92 -0.51 4.66
N ARG A 43 7.31 -0.98 3.58
CA ARG A 43 7.91 -0.99 2.24
C ARG A 43 7.05 -0.19 1.28
N CYS A 44 7.67 0.73 0.54
CA CYS A 44 6.98 1.45 -0.53
C CYS A 44 6.99 0.56 -1.78
N PHE A 45 5.81 0.36 -2.39
CA PHE A 45 5.74 -0.26 -3.69
C PHE A 45 4.65 0.39 -4.54
N SER A 46 5.02 0.85 -5.75
CA SER A 46 4.14 1.66 -6.60
C SER A 46 3.56 2.86 -5.82
N SER A 47 2.24 2.99 -5.76
CA SER A 47 1.50 4.03 -5.04
C SER A 47 1.04 3.61 -3.63
N SER A 48 1.38 2.40 -3.16
CA SER A 48 0.94 1.87 -1.86
C SER A 48 2.12 1.64 -0.91
N MET A 49 1.84 1.63 0.39
CA MET A 49 2.81 1.22 1.42
C MET A 49 2.36 -0.08 2.08
N TYR A 50 3.30 -1.00 2.30
CA TYR A 50 3.01 -2.33 2.83
C TYR A 50 3.80 -2.61 4.11
N TYR A 51 3.14 -3.14 5.14
CA TYR A 51 3.79 -3.64 6.35
C TYR A 51 3.62 -5.15 6.41
N ILE A 52 4.72 -5.87 6.59
CA ILE A 52 4.70 -7.33 6.74
C ILE A 52 4.95 -7.65 8.21
N SER A 53 4.05 -8.41 8.83
CA SER A 53 4.21 -8.81 10.22
C SER A 53 5.38 -9.78 10.43
N THR A 54 5.94 -9.75 11.63
CA THR A 54 7.01 -10.68 12.08
C THR A 54 6.48 -11.84 12.93
N GLY A 55 5.20 -11.80 13.32
CA GLY A 55 4.51 -12.84 14.07
C GLY A 55 3.14 -13.13 13.47
N GLU A 56 2.41 -14.05 14.10
CA GLU A 56 1.12 -14.54 13.60
C GLU A 56 -0.05 -14.06 14.46
N LYS A 57 -1.19 -13.79 13.83
CA LYS A 57 -2.44 -13.34 14.47
C LYS A 57 -3.65 -13.95 13.76
N SER A 58 -4.79 -14.01 14.45
CA SER A 58 -6.07 -14.28 13.79
C SER A 58 -6.45 -13.16 12.82
N TRP A 59 -7.44 -13.39 11.96
CA TRP A 59 -7.89 -12.36 11.00
C TRP A 59 -8.34 -11.07 11.68
N SER A 60 -9.13 -11.20 12.74
CA SER A 60 -9.66 -10.05 13.48
C SER A 60 -8.54 -9.22 14.12
N GLU A 61 -7.59 -9.89 14.77
CA GLU A 61 -6.44 -9.24 15.41
C GLU A 61 -5.48 -8.62 14.39
N SER A 62 -5.28 -9.28 13.26
CA SER A 62 -4.45 -8.78 12.15
C SER A 62 -5.02 -7.50 11.57
N ARG A 63 -6.33 -7.49 11.30
CA ARG A 63 -7.02 -6.30 10.78
C ARG A 63 -7.01 -5.15 11.78
N GLN A 64 -7.18 -5.46 13.06
CA GLN A 64 -7.10 -4.46 14.11
C GLN A 64 -5.70 -3.84 14.20
N ASP A 65 -4.64 -4.65 14.15
CA ASP A 65 -3.25 -4.15 14.13
C ASP A 65 -3.01 -3.23 12.92
N CYS A 66 -3.50 -3.57 11.73
CA CYS A 66 -3.39 -2.68 10.58
C CYS A 66 -4.12 -1.34 10.78
N ARG A 67 -5.32 -1.36 11.34
CA ARG A 67 -6.11 -0.15 11.62
C ARG A 67 -5.45 0.73 12.68
N GLU A 68 -4.88 0.13 13.72
CA GLU A 68 -4.10 0.85 14.74
C GLU A 68 -2.86 1.53 14.15
N ARG A 69 -2.36 1.02 13.01
CA ARG A 69 -1.27 1.65 12.25
C ARG A 69 -1.74 2.64 11.17
N GLY A 70 -3.04 2.91 11.06
CA GLY A 70 -3.61 3.80 10.05
C GLY A 70 -3.77 3.18 8.65
N ALA A 71 -3.80 1.85 8.55
CA ALA A 71 -3.93 1.09 7.32
C ALA A 71 -5.12 0.09 7.40
N ASP A 72 -5.30 -0.77 6.40
CA ASP A 72 -6.16 -1.97 6.50
C ASP A 72 -5.38 -3.20 6.03
N LEU A 73 -5.95 -4.41 6.15
CA LEU A 73 -5.36 -5.59 5.54
C LEU A 73 -5.19 -5.40 4.03
N VAL A 74 -4.10 -5.94 3.49
CA VAL A 74 -3.81 -5.89 2.05
C VAL A 74 -5.00 -6.40 1.24
N THR A 75 -5.31 -5.66 0.18
CA THR A 75 -6.33 -6.07 -0.79
C THR A 75 -5.65 -6.26 -2.12
N ILE A 76 -5.36 -7.52 -2.46
CA ILE A 76 -4.67 -7.83 -3.70
C ILE A 76 -5.69 -7.75 -4.84
N ASN A 77 -5.52 -6.74 -5.68
CA ASN A 77 -6.50 -6.35 -6.70
C ASN A 77 -6.10 -6.79 -8.12
N SER A 78 -4.88 -7.30 -8.29
CA SER A 78 -4.33 -7.64 -9.60
C SER A 78 -3.45 -8.89 -9.55
N LYS A 79 -3.30 -9.55 -10.70
CA LYS A 79 -2.43 -10.73 -10.82
C LYS A 79 -0.96 -10.33 -10.66
N GLU A 80 -0.62 -9.13 -11.11
CA GLU A 80 0.70 -8.51 -10.96
C GLU A 80 1.06 -8.33 -9.49
N GLU A 81 0.09 -7.89 -8.68
CA GLU A 81 0.24 -7.80 -7.23
C GLU A 81 0.38 -9.18 -6.58
N GLN A 82 -0.46 -10.15 -6.94
CA GLN A 82 -0.36 -11.53 -6.44
C GLN A 82 0.98 -12.18 -6.75
N VAL A 83 1.44 -12.14 -8.01
CA VAL A 83 2.70 -12.79 -8.43
C VAL A 83 3.89 -12.19 -7.67
N ARG A 84 3.84 -10.89 -7.35
CA ARG A 84 4.91 -10.21 -6.62
C ARG A 84 4.93 -10.57 -5.14
N GLU A 85 3.78 -10.57 -4.46
CA GLU A 85 3.70 -11.00 -3.04
C GLU A 85 4.26 -12.42 -2.86
N VAL A 86 4.07 -13.28 -3.87
CA VAL A 86 4.64 -14.64 -3.91
C VAL A 86 6.13 -14.64 -4.24
N THR A 87 6.58 -13.81 -5.19
CA THR A 87 7.96 -13.82 -5.72
C THR A 87 8.96 -13.19 -4.76
N GLU A 88 8.62 -12.08 -4.11
CA GLU A 88 9.48 -11.44 -3.09
C GLU A 88 9.63 -12.30 -1.82
N ARG A 89 8.78 -13.33 -1.69
CA ARG A 89 8.72 -14.26 -0.56
C ARG A 89 9.14 -15.68 -0.89
N LYS A 90 9.69 -15.96 -2.09
CA LYS A 90 10.20 -17.31 -2.46
C LYS A 90 11.25 -17.89 -1.50
N ASN A 91 11.79 -17.09 -0.57
CA ASN A 91 12.71 -17.53 0.48
C ASN A 91 12.05 -17.67 1.87
N SER A 92 10.73 -17.46 2.00
CA SER A 92 10.00 -17.58 3.27
C SER A 92 8.82 -18.54 3.11
N SER A 93 8.77 -19.60 3.92
CA SER A 93 7.65 -20.55 4.06
C SER A 93 6.38 -19.94 4.67
N ALA A 94 6.22 -18.61 4.59
CA ALA A 94 5.26 -17.83 5.34
C ALA A 94 3.88 -17.88 4.68
N LYS A 95 2.87 -18.25 5.47
CA LYS A 95 1.45 -18.28 5.10
C LYS A 95 0.84 -16.90 5.31
N LEU A 96 0.15 -16.35 4.31
CA LEU A 96 -0.29 -14.95 4.31
C LEU A 96 -1.81 -14.81 4.39
N LEU A 97 -2.28 -14.00 5.33
CA LEU A 97 -3.68 -13.59 5.43
C LEU A 97 -3.95 -12.26 4.68
N GLY A 98 -5.01 -12.22 3.87
CA GLY A 98 -5.43 -11.02 3.13
C GLY A 98 -6.93 -11.02 2.81
N THR A 99 -7.47 -9.89 2.36
CA THR A 99 -8.88 -9.80 1.90
C THR A 99 -8.91 -9.70 0.38
N TRP A 100 -9.84 -10.42 -0.26
CA TRP A 100 -9.89 -10.52 -1.72
C TRP A 100 -11.13 -9.89 -2.31
N LYS A 101 -10.91 -9.01 -3.30
CA LYS A 101 -11.91 -8.56 -4.26
C LYS A 101 -11.21 -8.35 -5.60
N TRP A 102 -11.67 -8.99 -6.67
CA TRP A 102 -11.33 -8.51 -8.01
C TRP A 102 -11.82 -7.07 -8.17
N VAL A 103 -11.12 -6.28 -8.99
CA VAL A 103 -11.54 -4.91 -9.36
C VAL A 103 -12.98 -4.89 -9.88
N ASP A 104 -13.47 -5.99 -10.45
CA ASP A 104 -14.83 -6.16 -10.99
C ASP A 104 -15.86 -6.70 -9.98
N GLY A 105 -15.46 -7.00 -8.74
CA GLY A 105 -16.35 -7.50 -7.68
C GLY A 105 -16.75 -8.97 -7.79
N THR A 106 -16.20 -9.75 -8.74
CA THR A 106 -16.50 -11.19 -8.85
C THR A 106 -15.76 -12.03 -7.80
N ALA A 107 -16.35 -13.17 -7.42
CA ALA A 107 -15.71 -14.15 -6.55
C ALA A 107 -14.73 -15.01 -7.37
N LEU A 108 -13.48 -15.08 -6.93
CA LEU A 108 -12.47 -15.92 -7.57
C LEU A 108 -12.67 -17.38 -7.17
N THR A 109 -13.11 -18.23 -8.09
CA THR A 109 -12.93 -19.68 -7.98
C THR A 109 -11.64 -20.07 -8.70
N THR A 110 -10.53 -20.22 -7.97
CA THR A 110 -9.31 -20.82 -8.54
C THR A 110 -9.16 -22.24 -8.04
N ASN A 111 -9.14 -23.21 -8.95
CA ASN A 111 -8.93 -24.63 -8.66
C ASN A 111 -9.86 -25.22 -7.57
N GLY A 112 -11.06 -24.66 -7.43
CA GLY A 112 -12.05 -25.12 -6.45
C GLY A 112 -11.84 -24.59 -5.03
N GLU A 113 -11.16 -23.45 -4.86
CA GLU A 113 -11.09 -22.67 -3.62
C GLU A 113 -11.52 -21.21 -3.88
N PRO A 114 -12.10 -20.49 -2.90
CA PRO A 114 -12.50 -20.98 -1.57
C PRO A 114 -13.71 -21.94 -1.65
N ASN A 115 -13.72 -23.03 -0.87
CA ASN A 115 -14.80 -24.03 -0.93
C ASN A 115 -15.52 -24.34 0.39
N SER A 116 -15.10 -23.71 1.48
CA SER A 116 -15.68 -23.88 2.81
C SER A 116 -15.84 -25.34 3.21
N ARG A 117 -14.82 -26.17 2.95
CA ARG A 117 -14.87 -27.63 3.15
C ARG A 117 -15.22 -28.02 4.57
N ALA A 118 -14.73 -27.26 5.55
CA ALA A 118 -15.04 -27.48 6.97
C ALA A 118 -16.32 -26.76 7.46
N GLY A 119 -16.95 -25.92 6.62
CA GLY A 119 -18.16 -25.16 6.94
C GLY A 119 -17.95 -23.90 7.80
N ASP A 120 -16.70 -23.55 8.12
CA ASP A 120 -16.30 -22.39 8.93
C ASP A 120 -15.00 -21.76 8.41
N GLU A 121 -14.79 -21.78 7.08
CA GLU A 121 -13.58 -21.26 6.42
C GLU A 121 -13.90 -19.97 5.66
N ASP A 122 -14.11 -18.87 6.39
CA ASP A 122 -14.51 -17.59 5.79
C ASP A 122 -13.33 -16.64 5.49
N CYS A 123 -12.12 -17.02 5.89
CA CYS A 123 -10.92 -16.20 5.72
C CYS A 123 -9.95 -16.82 4.74
N VAL A 124 -9.42 -16.01 3.83
CA VAL A 124 -8.59 -16.48 2.71
C VAL A 124 -7.13 -16.18 2.92
N MET A 125 -6.28 -17.11 2.48
CA MET A 125 -4.84 -16.97 2.54
C MET A 125 -4.14 -17.38 1.26
N LEU A 126 -2.99 -16.73 1.05
CA LEU A 126 -2.06 -17.07 -0.01
C LEU A 126 -1.02 -18.04 0.53
N ASN A 127 -0.97 -19.22 -0.06
CA ASN A 127 0.04 -20.23 0.24
C ASN A 127 0.69 -20.70 -1.06
N ASP A 128 2.00 -20.46 -1.22
CA ASP A 128 2.77 -20.79 -2.43
C ASP A 128 2.10 -20.34 -3.74
N GLY A 129 1.50 -19.15 -3.72
CA GLY A 129 0.79 -18.56 -4.86
C GLY A 129 -0.57 -19.16 -5.19
N LYS A 130 -1.10 -20.02 -4.31
CA LYS A 130 -2.45 -20.56 -4.38
C LYS A 130 -3.33 -20.03 -3.25
N TRP A 131 -4.59 -19.79 -3.56
CA TRP A 131 -5.62 -19.42 -2.61
C TRP A 131 -6.14 -20.64 -1.88
N ALA A 132 -6.38 -20.49 -0.59
CA ALA A 132 -7.12 -21.43 0.23
C ALA A 132 -7.84 -20.66 1.34
N ASP A 133 -9.05 -21.07 1.66
CA ASP A 133 -9.82 -20.60 2.80
C ASP A 133 -9.53 -21.43 4.05
N TYR A 134 -9.58 -20.76 5.20
CA TYR A 134 -9.31 -21.32 6.52
C TYR A 134 -10.23 -20.67 7.55
N PRO A 135 -10.38 -21.28 8.73
CA PRO A 135 -11.10 -20.64 9.81
C PRO A 135 -10.45 -19.31 10.18
N CYS A 136 -11.26 -18.26 10.31
CA CYS A 136 -10.78 -16.91 10.63
C CYS A 136 -10.04 -16.80 11.98
N SER A 137 -10.23 -17.80 12.85
CA SER A 137 -9.52 -17.98 14.12
C SER A 137 -8.11 -18.54 13.98
N SER A 138 -7.73 -18.99 12.78
CA SER A 138 -6.38 -19.48 12.47
C SER A 138 -5.36 -18.35 12.51
N TYR A 139 -4.13 -18.67 12.92
CA TYR A 139 -3.05 -17.71 13.10
C TYR A 139 -2.11 -17.71 11.90
N PHE A 140 -1.92 -16.54 11.30
CA PHE A 140 -1.06 -16.38 10.12
C PHE A 140 -0.29 -15.05 10.17
N ILE A 141 0.76 -14.96 9.35
CA ILE A 141 1.41 -13.69 9.02
C ILE A 141 0.38 -12.82 8.26
N TRP A 142 0.35 -11.52 8.56
CA TRP A 142 -0.54 -10.58 7.90
C TRP A 142 0.24 -9.45 7.21
N ILE A 143 -0.42 -8.79 6.27
CA ILE A 143 0.10 -7.61 5.60
C ILE A 143 -0.91 -6.47 5.74
N CYS A 144 -0.41 -5.31 6.14
CA CYS A 144 -1.17 -4.07 6.08
C CYS A 144 -0.84 -3.32 4.81
N GLU A 145 -1.85 -2.75 4.17
CA GLU A 145 -1.71 -1.84 3.04
C GLU A 145 -2.30 -0.47 3.39
N ASP A 146 -1.46 0.55 3.24
CA ASP A 146 -1.87 1.94 3.35
C ASP A 146 -1.97 2.57 1.95
N PHE A 147 -3.20 2.90 1.55
CA PHE A 147 -3.53 3.61 0.32
C PHE A 147 -3.41 5.14 0.46
N SER A 148 -3.07 5.65 1.64
CA SER A 148 -3.06 7.09 1.96
C SER A 148 -1.98 7.89 1.21
N LYS A 149 -1.19 7.25 0.34
CA LYS A 149 -0.39 7.97 -0.66
C LYS A 149 -1.17 8.34 -1.92
N VAL A 150 -2.35 8.95 -1.72
CA VAL A 150 -2.87 10.02 -2.57
C VAL A 150 -3.60 11.07 -1.71
N ILE A 151 -2.93 11.72 -0.76
CA ILE A 151 -3.55 12.83 0.01
C ILE A 151 -2.58 14.03 0.10
N TRP A 152 -2.72 14.90 -0.91
CA TRP A 152 -2.51 16.35 -1.07
C TRP A 152 -1.15 17.03 -0.82
N ALA A 153 -0.58 17.58 -1.90
CA ALA A 153 -0.10 18.96 -1.89
C ALA A 153 -1.15 19.85 -2.59
N SER A 154 -1.88 20.62 -1.77
CA SER A 154 -2.63 21.85 -2.11
C SER A 154 -3.44 21.89 -3.42
N LEU A 155 -4.76 21.77 -3.30
CA LEU A 155 -5.70 22.44 -4.20
C LEU A 155 -6.28 23.64 -3.44
N GLU A 156 -5.66 24.80 -3.60
CA GLU A 156 -6.31 26.10 -3.42
C GLU A 156 -6.52 26.72 -4.81
N VAL A 157 -7.77 27.15 -5.03
CA VAL A 157 -8.30 28.04 -6.08
C VAL A 157 -8.55 27.45 -7.47
N GLN A 158 -9.81 27.11 -7.75
CA GLN A 158 -10.80 28.04 -8.32
C GLN A 158 -12.22 27.67 -7.89
#